data_AF-A0A382TJ53-F1
#
_entry.id   AF-A0A382TJ53-F1
#
_cell.length_a   1.000
_cell.length_b   1.000
_cell.length_c   1.000
_cell.angle_alpha   90.00
_cell.angle_beta   90.00
_cell.angle_gamma   90.00
#
_symmetry.space_group_name_H-M   'P 1'
#
loop_
_entity.id
_entity.type
_entity.pdbx_description
1 polymer ?
#
loop_
_entity_poly.entity_id
_entity_poly.type
_entity_poly.pdbx_seq_one_letter_code
_entity_poly.pdbx_strand_id
1 'polypeptide(L)'
;VAHYNDFVVFVKNAIPGQTVKAMVYRKKPGYAEARSLDIIHESSKAVDAPCGHFGVCGGCKVQNLDYSEQIIEKTRQVEDSFDRLGGFSGFKLDKIVPADPIFNYRNKMEFTFSSNRWILKNESVDKG
;
A
#
# COMPACT_ATOMS: atom_id res chain seq x y z
N VAL A 1 -4.31 -1.56 7.78
CA VAL A 1 -3.90 -1.71 9.19
C VAL A 1 -4.54 -2.98 9.72
N ALA A 2 -3.82 -3.79 10.50
CA ALA A 2 -4.38 -4.98 11.15
C ALA A 2 -4.42 -4.79 12.67
N HIS A 3 -5.37 -5.43 13.34
CA HIS A 3 -5.48 -5.47 14.79
C HIS A 3 -5.34 -6.92 15.25
N TYR A 4 -4.43 -7.18 16.19
CA TYR A 4 -4.23 -8.50 16.78
C TYR A 4 -4.15 -8.35 18.31
N ASN A 5 -5.13 -8.89 19.04
CA ASN A 5 -5.24 -8.74 20.50
C ASN A 5 -5.07 -7.28 20.96
N ASP A 6 -5.86 -6.37 20.37
CA ASP A 6 -5.82 -4.92 20.61
C ASP A 6 -4.49 -4.23 20.24
N PHE A 7 -3.56 -4.94 19.62
CA PHE A 7 -2.30 -4.41 19.16
C PHE A 7 -2.35 -4.04 17.67
N VAL A 8 -1.94 -2.81 17.36
CA VAL A 8 -1.95 -2.28 15.98
C VAL A 8 -0.73 -2.78 15.22
N VAL A 9 -0.96 -3.36 14.04
CA VAL A 9 0.10 -3.83 13.15
C VAL A 9 -0.04 -3.17 11.78
N PHE A 10 0.99 -2.40 11.39
CA PHE A 10 1.11 -1.83 10.05
C PHE A 10 1.77 -2.85 9.13
N VAL A 11 0.96 -3.49 8.28
CA VAL A 11 1.43 -4.52 7.35
C VAL A 11 1.70 -3.88 5.98
N LYS A 12 2.96 -3.88 5.54
CA LYS A 12 3.35 -3.48 4.18
C LYS A 12 2.93 -4.55 3.17
N ASN A 13 2.57 -4.09 1.97
CA ASN A 13 2.16 -4.93 0.83
C ASN A 13 0.93 -5.80 1.14
N ALA A 14 -0.04 -5.24 1.86
CA ALA A 14 -1.35 -5.84 2.07
C ALA A 14 -2.43 -4.80 1.84
N ILE A 15 -3.60 -5.23 1.37
CA ILE A 15 -4.79 -4.38 1.15
C ILE A 15 -5.91 -4.76 2.14
N PRO A 16 -6.90 -3.88 2.37
CA PRO A 16 -8.04 -4.19 3.24
C PRO A 16 -8.76 -5.46 2.80
N GLY A 17 -9.14 -6.32 3.76
CA GLY A 17 -9.84 -7.58 3.53
C GLY A 17 -8.94 -8.81 3.29
N GLN A 18 -7.65 -8.63 3.06
CA GLN A 18 -6.72 -9.76 2.95
C GLN A 18 -6.42 -10.39 4.31
N THR A 19 -6.33 -11.72 4.32
CA THR A 19 -5.67 -12.47 5.40
C THR A 19 -4.28 -12.88 4.92
N VAL A 20 -3.25 -12.47 5.65
CA VAL A 20 -1.86 -12.68 5.23
C VAL A 20 -1.02 -13.32 6.33
N LYS A 21 -0.05 -14.12 5.90
CA LYS A 21 1.07 -14.50 6.76
C LYS A 21 2.04 -13.32 6.81
N ALA A 22 2.16 -12.67 7.96
CA ALA A 22 2.99 -11.48 8.10
C ALA A 22 4.25 -11.76 8.93
N MET A 23 5.38 -11.18 8.51
CA MET A 23 6.61 -11.14 9.31
C MET A 23 6.74 -9.77 9.98
N VAL A 24 6.66 -9.75 11.30
CA VAL A 24 6.98 -8.56 12.11
C VAL A 24 8.48 -8.34 12.06
N TYR A 25 8.90 -7.15 11.60
CA TYR A 25 10.31 -6.79 11.53
C TYR A 25 10.68 -5.65 12.49
N ARG A 26 9.68 -4.97 13.07
CA ARG A 26 9.90 -3.90 14.05
C ARG A 26 8.74 -3.83 15.04
N LYS A 27 9.05 -3.77 16.33
CA LYS A 27 8.08 -3.53 17.41
C LYS A 27 8.35 -2.18 18.06
N LYS A 28 7.30 -1.42 18.35
CA LYS A 28 7.32 -0.12 19.02
C LYS A 28 6.31 -0.12 20.17
N PRO A 29 6.40 0.81 21.12
CA PRO A 29 5.31 1.05 22.07
C PRO A 29 4.02 1.35 21.30
N GLY A 30 2.98 0.54 21.49
CA GLY A 30 1.65 0.73 20.89
C GLY A 30 1.43 0.18 19.47
N TYR A 31 2.48 -0.19 18.72
CA TYR A 31 2.31 -0.78 17.39
C TYR A 31 3.50 -1.63 16.92
N ALA A 32 3.30 -2.44 15.88
CA ALA A 32 4.37 -3.08 15.13
C ALA A 32 4.31 -2.75 13.64
N GLU A 33 5.45 -2.88 12.98
CA GLU A 33 5.55 -2.90 11.53
C GLU A 33 5.86 -4.33 11.08
N ALA A 34 5.13 -4.76 10.06
CA ALA A 34 5.26 -6.07 9.45
C ALA A 34 5.24 -5.95 7.93
N ARG A 35 5.64 -7.03 7.25
CA ARG A 35 5.45 -7.19 5.80
C ARG A 35 4.69 -8.48 5.53
N SER A 36 3.79 -8.45 4.55
CA SER A 36 3.17 -9.66 4.02
C SER A 36 4.25 -10.57 3.42
N LEU A 37 4.24 -11.85 3.79
CA LEU A 37 5.02 -12.92 3.17
C LEU A 37 4.18 -13.64 2.13
N ASP A 38 3.00 -14.08 2.53
CA ASP A 38 2.06 -14.84 1.71
C ASP A 38 0.63 -14.35 1.96
N ILE A 39 -0.21 -14.38 0.92
CA ILE A 39 -1.65 -14.14 1.04
C ILE A 39 -2.32 -15.50 1.26
N ILE A 40 -3.02 -15.64 2.40
CA ILE A 40 -3.75 -16.87 2.77
C ILE A 40 -5.16 -16.81 2.19
N HIS A 41 -5.82 -15.66 2.33
CA HIS A 41 -7.11 -15.37 1.70
C HIS A 41 -7.07 -13.99 1.05
N GLU A 42 -7.46 -13.96 -0.21
CA GLU A 42 -7.51 -12.74 -1.00
C GLU A 42 -8.71 -11.86 -0.62
N SER A 43 -8.58 -10.56 -0.82
CA SER A 43 -9.67 -9.60 -0.64
C SER A 43 -10.61 -9.61 -1.84
N SER A 44 -11.91 -9.47 -1.61
CA SER A 44 -12.89 -9.23 -2.68
C SER A 44 -12.71 -7.87 -3.37
N LYS A 45 -11.87 -7.00 -2.81
CA LYS A 45 -11.52 -5.67 -3.32
C LYS A 45 -10.22 -5.69 -4.13
N ALA A 46 -9.58 -6.86 -4.24
CA ALA A 46 -8.36 -7.03 -5.00
C ALA A 46 -8.64 -6.96 -6.51
N VAL A 47 -7.69 -6.40 -7.26
CA VAL A 47 -7.66 -6.43 -8.72
C VAL A 47 -6.25 -6.77 -9.19
N ASP A 48 -6.12 -7.28 -10.41
CA ASP A 48 -4.81 -7.51 -11.00
C ASP A 48 -4.12 -6.17 -11.30
N ALA A 49 -2.90 -6.00 -10.80
CA ALA A 49 -2.11 -4.82 -11.09
C ALA A 49 -1.62 -4.88 -12.56
N PRO A 50 -1.94 -3.88 -13.41
CA PRO A 50 -1.59 -3.93 -14.83
C PRO A 50 -0.09 -3.74 -15.09
N CYS A 51 0.66 -3.18 -14.13
CA CYS A 51 2.10 -3.00 -14.27
C CYS A 51 2.87 -4.26 -13.82
N GLY A 52 3.61 -4.88 -14.75
CA GLY A 52 4.47 -6.03 -14.44
C GLY A 52 5.61 -5.75 -13.44
N HIS A 53 5.90 -4.48 -13.12
CA HIS A 53 6.89 -4.09 -12.12
C HIS A 53 6.28 -3.74 -10.75
N PHE A 54 4.96 -3.86 -10.60
CA PHE A 54 4.27 -3.56 -9.35
C PHE A 54 4.82 -4.41 -8.20
N GLY A 55 4.86 -3.82 -6.99
CA GLY A 55 5.45 -4.46 -5.81
C GLY A 55 6.99 -4.44 -5.75
N VAL A 56 7.69 -4.21 -6.88
CA VAL A 56 9.16 -4.17 -6.93
C VAL A 56 9.70 -2.75 -7.15
N CYS A 57 9.24 -2.03 -8.20
CA CYS A 57 9.84 -0.74 -8.58
C CYS A 57 9.55 0.40 -7.58
N GLY A 58 8.54 0.22 -6.72
CA GLY A 58 8.16 1.19 -5.68
C GLY A 58 7.37 2.42 -6.17
N GLY A 59 7.20 2.60 -7.49
CA GLY A 59 6.51 3.75 -8.08
C GLY A 59 5.01 3.81 -7.79
N CYS A 60 4.35 2.66 -7.68
CA CYS A 60 2.94 2.55 -7.32
C CYS A 60 2.77 1.69 -6.06
N LYS A 61 1.78 2.03 -5.22
CA LYS A 61 1.56 1.38 -3.92
C LYS A 61 0.36 0.44 -3.86
N VAL A 62 -0.70 0.75 -4.63
CA VAL A 62 -2.03 0.12 -4.48
C VAL A 62 -2.68 -0.20 -5.83
N GLN A 63 -1.89 -0.50 -6.89
CA GLN A 63 -2.48 -0.90 -8.18
C GLN A 63 -3.28 -2.21 -8.08
N ASN A 64 -3.06 -3.00 -7.03
CA ASN A 64 -3.78 -4.24 -6.74
C ASN A 64 -5.06 -4.04 -5.90
N LEU A 65 -5.50 -2.79 -5.71
CA LEU A 65 -6.75 -2.44 -5.03
C LEU A 65 -7.70 -1.80 -6.03
N ASP A 66 -8.96 -2.24 -6.04
CA ASP A 66 -9.99 -1.64 -6.89
C ASP A 66 -10.02 -0.10 -6.77
N TYR A 67 -10.18 0.60 -7.88
CA TYR A 67 -10.08 2.05 -7.90
C TYR A 67 -11.16 2.73 -7.06
N SER A 68 -12.38 2.18 -7.02
CA SER A 68 -13.44 2.72 -6.17
C SER A 68 -13.10 2.59 -4.69
N GLU A 69 -12.45 1.50 -4.31
CA GLU A 69 -11.97 1.29 -2.95
C GLU A 69 -10.79 2.21 -2.62
N GLN A 70 -9.89 2.49 -3.58
CA GLN A 70 -8.82 3.48 -3.39
C GLN A 70 -9.39 4.87 -3.05
N ILE A 71 -10.52 5.26 -3.65
CA ILE A 71 -11.21 6.51 -3.33
C ILE A 71 -11.74 6.47 -1.91
N ILE A 72 -12.46 5.40 -1.53
CA ILE A 72 -13.02 5.23 -0.18
C ILE A 72 -11.94 5.33 0.90
N GLU A 73 -10.84 4.60 0.72
CA GLU A 73 -9.72 4.60 1.68
C GLU A 73 -9.02 5.96 1.76
N LYS A 74 -8.92 6.70 0.65
CA LYS A 74 -8.40 8.09 0.67
C LYS A 74 -9.35 9.05 1.37
N THR A 75 -10.66 8.94 1.14
CA THR A 75 -11.67 9.74 1.85
C THR A 75 -11.51 9.53 3.34
N ARG A 76 -11.49 8.27 3.80
CA ARG A 76 -11.31 7.94 5.22
C ARG A 76 -10.00 8.51 5.76
N GLN A 77 -8.88 8.39 5.04
CA GLN A 77 -7.59 8.93 5.49
C GLN A 77 -7.62 10.45 5.71
N VAL A 78 -8.30 11.19 4.83
CA VAL A 78 -8.46 12.64 4.99
C VAL A 78 -9.36 12.93 6.19
N GLU A 79 -10.55 12.32 6.26
CA GLU A 79 -11.48 12.51 7.38
C GLU A 79 -10.83 12.20 8.74
N ASP A 80 -10.16 11.05 8.86
CA ASP A 80 -9.44 10.63 10.06
C ASP A 80 -8.33 11.64 10.44
N SER A 81 -7.66 12.24 9.44
CA SER A 81 -6.61 13.23 9.70
C SER A 81 -7.19 14.53 10.27
N PHE A 82 -8.32 15.00 9.74
CA PHE A 82 -9.00 16.20 10.26
C PHE A 82 -9.55 15.98 11.67
N ASP A 83 -10.17 14.82 11.91
CA ASP A 83 -10.74 14.48 13.20
C ASP A 83 -9.64 14.29 14.27
N ARG A 84 -8.67 13.40 14.01
CA ARG A 84 -7.69 12.97 15.01
C ARG A 84 -6.52 13.92 15.21
N LEU A 85 -6.09 14.62 14.17
CA LEU A 85 -4.92 15.52 14.23
C LEU A 85 -5.34 16.99 14.21
N GLY A 86 -6.40 17.31 13.46
CA GLY A 86 -6.89 18.68 13.33
C GLY A 86 -7.86 19.13 14.42
N GLY A 87 -8.44 18.20 15.19
CA GLY A 87 -9.45 18.52 16.21
C GLY A 87 -10.81 18.91 15.63
N PHE A 88 -11.04 18.67 14.33
CA PHE A 88 -12.30 18.95 13.66
C PHE A 88 -13.25 17.76 13.80
N SER A 89 -13.87 17.65 14.97
CA SER A 89 -14.83 16.59 15.27
C SER A 89 -15.96 16.56 14.24
N GLY A 90 -16.14 15.41 13.58
CA GLY A 90 -17.22 15.20 12.63
C GLY A 90 -17.01 15.86 11.26
N PHE A 91 -15.76 16.22 10.91
CA PHE A 91 -15.44 16.65 9.56
C PHE A 91 -15.90 15.60 8.53
N LYS A 92 -16.56 16.08 7.47
CA LYS A 92 -16.99 15.26 6.33
C LYS A 92 -16.39 15.80 5.07
N LEU A 93 -15.70 14.93 4.34
CA LEU A 93 -15.10 15.31 3.07
C LEU A 93 -16.19 15.36 2.00
N ASP A 94 -16.17 16.40 1.18
CA ASP A 94 -16.96 16.42 -0.04
C ASP A 94 -16.56 15.28 -0.99
N LYS A 95 -17.41 15.01 -1.98
CA LYS A 95 -17.15 13.94 -2.95
C LYS A 95 -15.78 14.14 -3.63
N ILE A 96 -14.90 13.14 -3.51
CA ILE A 96 -13.63 13.11 -4.23
C ILE A 96 -13.89 13.13 -5.74
N VAL A 97 -13.21 14.03 -6.44
CA VAL A 97 -13.16 14.03 -7.91
C VAL A 97 -12.24 12.90 -8.36
N PRO A 98 -12.76 11.87 -9.06
CA PRO A 98 -11.94 10.77 -9.55
C PRO A 98 -11.00 11.25 -10.66
N ALA A 99 -9.89 10.55 -10.83
CA ALA A 99 -8.99 10.75 -11.95
C ALA A 99 -9.59 10.12 -13.21
N ASP A 100 -9.45 10.83 -14.33
CA ASP A 100 -9.78 10.33 -15.66
C ASP A 100 -8.73 10.86 -16.66
N PRO A 101 -7.83 10.02 -17.20
CA PRO A 101 -7.73 8.57 -17.01
C PRO A 101 -7.06 8.16 -15.68
N ILE A 102 -7.38 6.96 -15.19
CA ILE A 102 -6.77 6.39 -13.95
C ILE A 102 -5.36 5.80 -14.17
N PHE A 103 -4.97 5.58 -15.43
CA PHE A 103 -3.64 5.11 -15.84
C PHE A 103 -3.02 6.05 -16.87
N ASN A 104 -1.70 5.96 -17.05
CA ASN A 104 -0.93 6.75 -18.03
C ASN A 104 -1.07 8.28 -17.86
N TYR A 105 -1.53 8.76 -16.71
CA TYR A 105 -1.75 10.19 -16.43
C TYR A 105 -0.44 10.97 -16.15
N ARG A 106 0.67 10.30 -15.83
CA ARG A 106 1.95 10.98 -15.55
C ARG A 106 2.58 11.45 -16.87
N ASN A 107 2.74 12.76 -17.01
CA ASN A 107 3.43 13.40 -18.14
C ASN A 107 4.94 13.58 -17.93
N LYS A 108 5.46 13.24 -16.75
CA LYS A 108 6.89 13.30 -16.40
C LYS A 108 7.31 12.05 -15.62
N MET A 109 8.49 11.54 -15.94
CA MET A 109 9.16 10.46 -15.21
C MET A 109 10.62 10.83 -14.96
N GLU A 110 11.14 10.40 -13.81
CA GLU A 110 12.54 10.55 -13.44
C GLU A 110 13.10 9.15 -13.15
N PHE A 111 14.24 8.85 -13.78
CA PHE A 111 14.92 7.56 -13.64
C PHE A 111 16.23 7.77 -12.90
N THR A 112 16.42 7.01 -11.81
CA THR A 112 17.70 6.91 -11.12
C THR A 112 18.48 5.73 -11.71
N PHE A 113 19.77 5.93 -11.99
CA PHE A 113 20.66 4.91 -12.54
C PHE A 113 21.87 4.68 -11.62
N SER A 114 22.45 3.48 -11.71
CA SER A 114 23.65 3.07 -10.98
C SER A 114 24.45 2.10 -11.85
N SER A 115 25.77 2.04 -11.64
CA SER A 115 26.61 0.99 -12.21
C SER A 115 26.37 -0.38 -11.59
N ASN A 116 25.74 -0.42 -10.40
CA ASN A 116 25.39 -1.68 -9.74
C ASN A 116 24.07 -2.23 -10.32
N ARG A 117 24.08 -3.51 -10.67
CA ARG A 117 22.88 -4.21 -11.12
C ARG A 117 21.85 -4.30 -9.99
N TRP A 118 20.59 -4.04 -10.32
CA TRP A 118 19.46 -4.34 -9.44
C TRP A 118 19.17 -5.84 -9.48
N ILE A 119 19.30 -6.51 -8.33
CA ILE A 119 19.04 -7.95 -8.20
C ILE A 119 17.65 -8.15 -7.59
N LEU A 120 16.80 -8.90 -8.28
CA LEU A 120 15.49 -9.26 -7.76
C LEU A 120 15.62 -10.35 -6.68
N LYS A 121 14.66 -10.42 -5.76
CA LYS A 121 14.72 -11.40 -4.65
C LYS A 121 14.74 -12.87 -5.10
N ASN A 122 14.23 -13.14 -6.30
CA ASN A 122 14.19 -14.47 -6.91
C ASN A 122 15.42 -14.75 -7.80
N GLU A 123 16.34 -13.80 -7.96
CA GLU A 123 17.58 -14.00 -8.70
C GLU A 123 18.71 -14.37 -7.72
N SER A 124 19.43 -15.45 -8.02
CA SER A 124 20.71 -15.75 -7.36
C SER A 124 21.80 -14.83 -7.91
N VAL A 125 22.59 -14.22 -7.02
CA VAL A 125 23.78 -13.46 -7.43
C VAL A 125 24.85 -14.46 -7.83
N ASP A 126 25.13 -14.57 -9.12
CA ASP A 126 26.33 -15.26 -9.58
C ASP A 126 27.53 -14.39 -9.15
N LYS A 127 28.24 -14.87 -8.13
CA LYS A 127 29.50 -14.27 -7.70
C LYS A 127 30.58 -14.87 -8.60
N GLY A 128 30.76 -14.27 -9.78
CA GLY A 128 31.93 -14.52 -10.62
C GLY A 128 33.23 -14.25 -9.86
#